data_AF-A0A2E4WD89-F1
#
_entry.id   AF-A0A2E4WD89-F1
#
_cell.length_a   1.000
_cell.length_b   1.000
_cell.length_c   1.000
_cell.angle_alpha   90.00
_cell.angle_beta   90.00
_cell.angle_gamma   90.00
#
_symmetry.space_group_name_H-M   'P 1'
#
loop_
_entity.id
_entity.type
_entity.pdbx_description
1 polymer ?
#
loop_
_entity_poly.entity_id
_entity_poly.type
_entity_poly.pdbx_seq_one_letter_code
_entity_poly.pdbx_strand_id
1 'polypeptide(L)'
;MSRVCELTGKKVMTGNNVSHAKNRTRRRFLPNLQNISLFSEVLEKTIKFRVSSSAIRTVEKKGGIDKFLISAYEKDLSTSACHYKKLIEKKEAAKS
;
A
#
# COMPACT_ATOMS: atom_id res chain seq x y z
N MET A 1 6.25 -15.55 3.60
CA MET A 1 5.54 -14.25 3.56
C MET A 1 5.89 -13.48 2.30
N SER A 2 4.89 -13.09 1.50
CA SER A 2 5.06 -12.21 0.35
C SER A 2 5.39 -10.78 0.82
N ARG A 3 6.53 -10.21 0.39
CA ARG A 3 6.92 -8.82 0.69
C ARG A 3 6.26 -7.88 -0.31
N VAL A 4 4.96 -7.63 -0.12
CA VAL A 4 4.13 -6.78 -0.98
C VAL A 4 3.46 -5.69 -0.13
N CYS A 5 3.43 -4.47 -0.63
CA CYS A 5 2.70 -3.36 -0.03
C CYS A 5 1.19 -3.51 -0.25
N GLU A 6 0.40 -3.36 0.81
CA GLU A 6 -1.05 -3.61 0.78
C GLU A 6 -1.86 -2.50 0.08
N LEU A 7 -1.31 -1.29 -0.03
CA LEU A 7 -1.99 -0.12 -0.61
C LEU A 7 -1.59 0.20 -2.05
N THR A 8 -0.40 -0.21 -2.48
CA THR A 8 0.18 0.19 -3.79
C THR A 8 0.74 -0.99 -4.58
N GLY A 9 0.60 -2.21 -4.08
CA GLY A 9 1.04 -3.42 -4.77
C GLY A 9 2.55 -3.53 -4.99
N LYS A 10 3.38 -2.63 -4.44
CA LYS A 10 4.84 -2.67 -4.61
C LYS A 10 5.43 -4.00 -4.16
N LYS A 11 6.10 -4.70 -5.08
CA LYS A 11 6.68 -6.04 -4.88
C LYS A 11 8.21 -5.97 -4.90
N VAL A 12 8.82 -7.07 -4.46
CA VAL A 12 10.26 -7.29 -4.60
C VAL A 12 10.64 -7.29 -6.08
N MET A 13 11.69 -6.56 -6.42
CA MET A 13 12.28 -6.60 -7.76
C MET A 13 13.54 -7.47 -7.72
N THR A 14 13.76 -8.26 -8.76
CA THR A 14 15.00 -9.03 -8.93
C THR A 14 15.89 -8.35 -9.96
N GLY A 15 17.19 -8.33 -9.73
CA GLY A 15 18.16 -7.86 -10.71
C GLY A 15 19.55 -8.39 -10.40
N ASN A 16 20.57 -7.70 -10.92
CA ASN A 16 21.97 -8.05 -10.72
C ASN A 16 22.70 -6.92 -9.98
N ASN A 17 23.67 -7.28 -9.16
CA ASN A 17 24.78 -6.39 -8.83
C ASN A 17 25.78 -6.47 -9.98
N VAL A 18 26.27 -5.32 -10.46
CA VAL A 18 27.18 -5.24 -11.60
C VAL A 18 28.44 -4.54 -11.12
N SER A 19 29.58 -5.23 -11.14
CA SER A 19 30.87 -4.61 -10.81
C SER A 19 31.40 -3.77 -11.99
N HIS A 20 32.45 -3.00 -11.75
CA HIS A 20 33.18 -2.28 -12.82
C HIS A 20 33.67 -3.21 -13.94
N ALA A 21 34.04 -4.44 -13.60
CA ALA A 21 34.42 -5.49 -14.57
C ALA A 21 33.20 -6.18 -15.23
N LYS A 22 31.97 -5.68 -15.02
CA LYS A 22 30.71 -6.26 -15.49
C LYS A 22 30.42 -7.68 -14.98
N ASN A 23 31.01 -8.09 -13.86
CA ASN A 23 30.64 -9.34 -13.19
C ASN A 23 29.24 -9.19 -12.59
N ARG A 24 28.31 -10.08 -12.98
CA ARG A 24 26.89 -10.00 -12.61
C ARG A 24 26.57 -11.04 -11.54
N THR A 25 26.16 -10.59 -10.35
CA THR A 25 25.66 -11.46 -9.28
C THR A 25 24.19 -11.17 -8.98
N ARG A 26 23.36 -12.20 -8.76
CA ARG A 26 21.91 -12.02 -8.55
C ARG A 26 21.65 -11.30 -7.23
N ARG A 27 20.78 -10.28 -7.23
CA ARG A 27 20.32 -9.58 -6.03
C ARG A 27 18.81 -9.34 -6.02
N ARG A 28 18.25 -9.13 -4.84
CA ARG A 28 16.84 -8.76 -4.63
C ARG A 28 16.77 -7.34 -4.08
N PHE A 29 15.88 -6.52 -4.65
CA PHE A 29 15.56 -5.18 -4.18
C PHE A 29 14.27 -5.25 -3.36
N LEU A 30 14.40 -5.08 -2.05
CA LEU A 30 13.27 -5.19 -1.14
C LEU A 30 12.62 -3.81 -0.93
N PRO A 31 11.28 -3.70 -0.98
CA PRO A 31 10.62 -2.49 -0.54
C PRO A 31 10.76 -2.33 0.99
N ASN A 32 10.93 -1.10 1.45
CA ASN A 32 10.89 -0.78 2.88
C ASN A 32 9.45 -0.84 3.39
N LEU A 33 9.06 -2.00 3.95
CA LEU A 33 7.72 -2.27 4.47
C LEU A 33 7.69 -2.03 5.98
N GLN A 34 6.68 -1.28 6.43
CA GLN A 34 6.44 -0.96 7.83
C GLN A 34 5.01 -1.35 8.20
N ASN A 35 4.82 -1.88 9.41
CA ASN A 35 3.50 -2.15 9.96
C ASN A 35 3.02 -0.87 10.65
N ILE A 36 1.97 -0.25 10.10
CA ILE A 36 1.44 1.00 10.60
C ILE A 36 -0.07 0.91 10.82
N SER A 37 -0.55 1.73 11.75
CA SER A 37 -1.97 1.89 12.05
C SER A 37 -2.44 3.21 11.45
N LEU A 38 -3.44 3.16 10.57
CA LEU A 38 -4.08 4.34 9.98
C LEU A 38 -5.51 4.44 10.49
N PHE A 39 -5.92 5.63 10.92
CA PHE A 39 -7.28 5.89 11.35
C PHE A 39 -8.16 6.24 10.15
N SER A 40 -9.32 5.60 10.04
CA SER A 40 -10.37 5.90 9.06
C SER A 40 -11.48 6.68 9.77
N GLU A 41 -11.81 7.86 9.24
CA GLU A 41 -12.87 8.72 9.78
C GLU A 41 -14.26 8.17 9.41
N VAL A 42 -14.41 7.65 8.19
CA VAL A 42 -15.70 7.11 7.70
C VAL A 42 -16.11 5.84 8.49
N LEU A 43 -15.13 5.00 8.83
CA LEU A 43 -15.36 3.76 9.56
C LEU A 43 -15.19 3.90 11.08
N GLU A 44 -14.68 5.03 11.57
CA GLU A 44 -14.32 5.30 12.97
C GLU A 44 -13.44 4.19 13.57
N LYS A 45 -12.52 3.65 12.76
CA LYS A 45 -11.71 2.48 13.12
C LYS A 45 -10.26 2.67 12.71
N THR A 46 -9.38 2.15 13.56
CA THR A 46 -7.95 2.05 13.28
C THR A 46 -7.67 0.77 12.50
N ILE A 47 -7.16 0.91 11.29
CA ILE A 47 -6.83 -0.22 10.41
C ILE A 47 -5.31 -0.39 10.38
N LYS A 48 -4.87 -1.62 10.64
CA LYS A 48 -3.45 -1.98 10.55
C LYS A 48 -3.16 -2.44 9.13
N PHE A 49 -2.15 -1.85 8.52
CA PHE A 49 -1.66 -2.24 7.21
C PHE A 49 -0.15 -2.41 7.23
N ARG A 50 0.35 -3.29 6.36
CA ARG A 50 1.77 -3.36 6.02
C ARG A 50 2.04 -2.59 4.74
N VAL A 51 2.66 -1.44 4.91
CA VAL A 51 2.73 -0.39 3.90
C VAL A 51 4.18 -0.04 3.58
N SER A 52 4.47 0.28 2.33
CA SER A 52 5.78 0.82 1.96
C SER A 52 5.91 2.27 2.40
N SER A 53 7.10 2.72 2.82
CA SER A 53 7.34 4.12 3.22
C SER A 53 6.87 5.15 2.17
N SER A 54 7.05 4.83 0.89
CA SER A 54 6.56 5.67 -0.21
C SER A 54 5.03 5.81 -0.26
N ALA A 55 4.31 4.76 0.13
CA ALA A 55 2.85 4.77 0.14
C ALA A 55 2.33 5.57 1.34
N ILE A 56 3.01 5.54 2.49
CA ILE A 56 2.70 6.41 3.64
C ILE A 56 2.68 7.88 3.21
N ARG A 57 3.75 8.32 2.53
CA ARG A 57 3.84 9.68 1.98
C ARG A 57 2.70 10.01 1.00
N THR A 58 2.26 9.04 0.20
CA THR A 58 1.14 9.25 -0.73
C THR A 58 -0.21 9.36 -0.01
N VAL A 59 -0.43 8.55 1.04
CA VAL A 59 -1.65 8.63 1.87
C VAL A 59 -1.74 10.00 2.53
N GLU A 60 -0.64 10.49 3.12
CA GLU A 60 -0.60 11.82 3.73
C GLU A 60 -0.82 12.93 2.70
N LYS A 61 -0.20 12.84 1.52
CA LYS A 61 -0.42 13.81 0.43
C LYS A 61 -1.88 13.88 -0.03
N LYS A 62 -2.61 12.76 -0.01
CA LYS A 62 -4.03 12.73 -0.35
C LYS A 62 -4.95 13.15 0.81
N GLY A 63 -4.38 13.41 1.99
CA GLY A 63 -5.12 13.88 3.16
C GLY A 63 -5.92 12.78 3.87
N GLY A 64 -5.37 11.56 3.94
CA GLY A 64 -5.93 10.48 4.74
C GLY A 64 -6.14 9.17 3.98
N ILE A 65 -6.44 8.11 4.73
CA ILE A 65 -6.62 6.75 4.16
C ILE A 65 -7.91 6.64 3.35
N ASP A 66 -8.98 7.30 3.78
CA ASP A 66 -10.29 7.20 3.14
C ASP A 66 -10.27 7.80 1.74
N LYS A 67 -9.73 9.02 1.61
CA LYS A 67 -9.52 9.70 0.31
C LYS A 67 -8.57 8.90 -0.58
N PHE A 68 -7.55 8.28 0.00
CA PHE A 68 -6.64 7.42 -0.76
C PHE A 68 -7.36 6.20 -1.33
N LEU A 69 -8.15 5.50 -0.52
CA LEU A 69 -8.85 4.26 -0.93
C LEU A 69 -9.93 4.53 -1.98
N ILE A 70 -10.69 5.62 -1.85
CA ILE A 70 -11.71 6.02 -2.85
C ILE A 70 -11.05 6.29 -4.20
N SER A 71 -9.93 7.01 -4.21
CA SER A 71 -9.22 7.39 -5.45
C SER A 71 -8.31 6.29 -6.03
N ALA A 72 -8.06 5.21 -5.31
CA ALA A 72 -7.15 4.16 -5.75
C ALA A 72 -7.85 3.09 -6.60
N TYR A 73 -7.11 2.53 -7.56
CA TYR A 73 -7.58 1.44 -8.41
C TYR A 73 -7.53 0.10 -7.66
N GLU A 74 -8.57 -0.72 -7.81
CA GLU A 74 -8.67 -2.01 -7.12
C GLU A 74 -7.52 -2.97 -7.44
N LYS A 75 -6.93 -2.86 -8.64
CA LYS A 75 -5.83 -3.71 -9.11
C LYS A 75 -4.56 -3.58 -8.26
N ASP A 76 -4.34 -2.40 -7.67
CA ASP A 76 -3.13 -2.10 -6.89
C ASP A 76 -3.32 -2.39 -5.40
N LEU A 77 -4.57 -2.61 -4.98
CA LEU A 77 -4.94 -2.87 -3.59
C LEU A 77 -4.84 -4.36 -3.27
N SER A 78 -4.46 -4.66 -2.03
CA SER A 78 -4.62 -5.99 -1.45
C SER A 78 -6.10 -6.34 -1.25
N THR A 79 -6.38 -7.63 -1.06
CA THR A 79 -7.74 -8.13 -0.77
C THR A 79 -8.36 -7.44 0.45
N SER A 80 -7.58 -7.21 1.51
CA SER A 80 -8.01 -6.48 2.70
C SER A 80 -8.31 -5.01 2.39
N ALA A 81 -7.43 -4.32 1.65
CA ALA A 81 -7.64 -2.93 1.28
C ALA A 81 -8.89 -2.74 0.38
N CYS A 82 -9.13 -3.66 -0.56
CA CYS A 82 -10.33 -3.68 -1.40
C CYS A 82 -11.60 -3.89 -0.56
N HIS A 83 -11.54 -4.74 0.47
CA HIS A 83 -12.64 -4.91 1.41
C HIS A 83 -12.98 -3.60 2.13
N TYR A 84 -11.97 -2.89 2.66
CA TYR A 84 -12.19 -1.60 3.32
C TYR A 84 -12.72 -0.52 2.37
N LYS A 85 -12.25 -0.49 1.12
CA LYS A 85 -12.78 0.42 0.09
C LYS A 85 -14.29 0.23 -0.09
N LYS A 86 -14.76 -1.01 -0.25
CA LYS A 86 -16.20 -1.32 -0.38
C LYS A 86 -17.00 -0.92 0.85
N LEU A 87 -16.45 -1.09 2.05
CA LEU A 87 -17.10 -0.67 3.29
C LEU A 87 -17.24 0.86 3.38
N ILE A 88 -16.21 1.60 2.95
CA ILE A 88 -16.22 3.06 2.92
C ILE A 88 -17.27 3.54 1.91
N GLU A 89 -17.27 3.00 0.69
CA GLU A 89 -18.26 3.35 -0.34
C GLU A 89 -19.70 3.08 0.12
N LYS A 90 -19.94 1.94 0.79
CA LYS A 90 -21.26 1.61 1.35
C LYS A 90 -21.70 2.60 2.45
N LYS A 91 -20.77 3.00 3.32
CA LYS A 91 -21.04 3.95 4.40
C LYS A 91 -21.30 5.37 3.87
N GLU A 92 -20.54 5.81 2.87
CA GLU A 92 -20.76 7.09 2.19
C GLU A 92 -22.12 7.11 1.49
N ALA A 93 -22.48 6.03 0.79
CA ALA A 93 -23.79 5.90 0.15
C ALA A 93 -24.96 5.90 1.15
N ALA A 94 -24.77 5.39 2.36
CA ALA A 94 -25.79 5.38 3.41
C ALA A 94 -25.90 6.72 4.18
N LYS A 95 -24.91 7.60 4.03
CA LYS A 95 -24.90 8.94 4.63
C LYS A 95 -25.61 9.98 3.76
N SER A 96 -25.79 9.65 2.47
CA SER A 96 -26.54 10.42 1.47
C SER A 96 -28.01 10.01 1.48
#